data_AF-A0A3C0KSF2-F1
#
_entry.id   AF-A0A3C0KSF2-F1
#
_cell.length_a   1.000
_cell.length_b   1.000
_cell.length_c   1.000
_cell.angle_alpha   90.00
_cell.angle_beta   90.00
_cell.angle_gamma   90.00
#
_symmetry.space_group_name_H-M   'P 1'
#
loop_
_entity.id
_entity.type
_entity.pdbx_description
1 polymer ?
#
loop_
_entity_poly.entity_id
_entity_poly.type
_entity_poly.pdbx_seq_one_letter_code
_entity_poly.pdbx_strand_id
1 'polypeptide(L)'
;MDPYEVLGVSPQADDDTIRKTYLDLVRRFSPDSDPEAFKRISQSYELVKSEKMRLEHYLFNRDAPGDTPFHAFLQHVRVCEKRKPMAFEQMKVFLRKCAKR
;
A
#
# COMPACT_ATOMS: atom_id res chain seq x y z
N MET A 1 -6.83 -6.72 5.30
CA MET A 1 -8.26 -6.37 5.39
C MET A 1 -8.43 -5.08 4.63
N ASP A 2 -9.33 -5.05 3.65
CA ASP A 2 -9.49 -3.88 2.79
C ASP A 2 -10.28 -2.77 3.54
N PRO A 3 -9.71 -1.57 3.74
CA PRO A 3 -10.42 -0.46 4.39
C PRO A 3 -11.73 -0.08 3.69
N TYR A 4 -11.79 -0.24 2.36
CA TYR A 4 -12.98 0.10 1.57
C TYR A 4 -14.12 -0.87 1.84
N GLU A 5 -13.83 -2.16 1.99
CA GLU A 5 -14.81 -3.18 2.38
C GLU A 5 -15.34 -2.95 3.81
N VAL A 6 -14.46 -2.58 4.74
CA VAL A 6 -14.86 -2.32 6.15
C VAL A 6 -15.76 -1.09 6.24
N LEU A 7 -15.46 -0.05 5.49
CA LEU A 7 -16.27 1.16 5.44
C LEU A 7 -17.51 1.01 4.54
N GLY A 8 -17.57 -0.02 3.69
CA GLY A 8 -18.66 -0.23 2.74
C GLY A 8 -18.70 0.83 1.63
N VAL A 9 -17.54 1.37 1.25
CA VAL A 9 -17.42 2.44 0.25
C VAL A 9 -16.63 1.96 -0.96
N SER A 10 -16.84 2.61 -2.11
CA SER A 10 -16.04 2.35 -3.31
C SER A 10 -14.59 2.80 -3.12
N PRO A 11 -13.59 2.09 -3.68
CA PRO A 11 -12.20 2.56 -3.74
C PRO A 11 -12.01 3.90 -4.47
N GLN A 12 -12.97 4.28 -5.33
CA GLN A 12 -13.00 5.55 -6.05
C GLN A 12 -13.80 6.64 -5.33
N ALA A 13 -14.22 6.43 -4.08
CA ALA A 13 -14.99 7.42 -3.33
C ALA A 13 -14.15 8.64 -2.93
N ASP A 14 -14.76 9.82 -3.02
CA ASP A 14 -14.16 11.08 -2.57
C ASP A 14 -14.07 11.17 -1.04
N ASP A 15 -13.20 12.06 -0.55
CA ASP A 15 -12.97 12.33 0.88
C ASP A 15 -14.28 12.59 1.65
N ASP A 16 -15.20 13.33 1.04
CA ASP A 16 -16.48 13.68 1.67
C ASP A 16 -17.40 12.47 1.82
N THR A 17 -17.40 11.56 0.85
CA THR A 17 -18.18 10.32 0.88
C THR A 17 -17.63 9.37 1.95
N ILE A 18 -16.31 9.22 2.02
CA ILE A 18 -15.63 8.41 3.03
C ILE A 18 -15.92 8.96 4.43
N ARG A 19 -15.79 10.27 4.62
CA ARG A 19 -16.05 10.94 5.91
C ARG A 19 -17.51 10.81 6.35
N LYS A 20 -18.47 11.02 5.45
CA LYS A 20 -19.90 10.86 5.76
C LYS A 20 -20.21 9.44 6.21
N THR A 21 -19.73 8.45 5.46
CA THR A 21 -19.96 7.03 5.77
C THR A 21 -19.32 6.65 7.11
N TYR A 22 -18.11 7.13 7.39
CA TYR A 22 -17.46 6.94 8.68
C TYR A 22 -18.29 7.51 9.84
N LEU A 23 -18.80 8.75 9.72
CA LEU A 23 -19.63 9.36 10.77
C LEU A 23 -20.92 8.58 11.01
N ASP A 24 -21.56 8.08 9.96
CA ASP A 24 -22.77 7.26 10.07
C ASP A 24 -22.48 5.91 10.74
N LEU A 25 -21.33 5.29 10.42
CA LEU A 25 -20.88 4.06 11.06
C LEU A 25 -20.53 4.26 12.54
N VAL A 26 -19.84 5.34 12.90
CA VAL A 26 -19.51 5.67 14.30
C VAL A 26 -20.77 5.93 15.15
N ARG A 27 -21.80 6.53 14.55
CA ARG A 27 -23.11 6.71 15.22
C ARG A 27 -23.82 5.37 15.47
N ARG A 28 -23.66 4.40 14.57
CA ARG A 28 -24.26 3.06 14.71
C ARG A 28 -23.45 2.16 15.65
N PHE A 29 -22.13 2.24 15.59
CA PHE A 29 -21.19 1.45 16.36
C PHE A 29 -20.39 2.37 17.29
N SER A 30 -21.07 2.82 18.35
CA SER A 30 -20.42 3.65 19.37
C SER A 30 -19.41 2.82 20.16
N PRO A 31 -18.38 3.47 20.75
CA PRO A 31 -17.39 2.78 21.58
C PRO A 31 -18.01 2.06 22.78
N ASP A 32 -19.16 2.53 23.27
CA ASP A 32 -19.88 1.90 24.38
C ASP A 32 -20.74 0.70 23.93
N SER A 33 -21.21 0.68 22.68
CA SER A 33 -22.06 -0.39 22.17
C SER A 33 -21.25 -1.55 21.61
N ASP A 34 -20.24 -1.26 20.80
CA ASP A 34 -19.36 -2.26 20.19
C ASP A 34 -17.94 -1.69 20.01
N PRO A 35 -17.07 -1.85 21.03
CA PRO A 35 -15.71 -1.35 20.99
C PRO A 35 -14.87 -1.97 19.85
N GLU A 36 -15.12 -3.24 19.50
CA GLU A 36 -14.33 -3.95 18.50
C GLU A 36 -14.69 -3.51 17.08
N ALA A 37 -15.98 -3.35 16.78
CA ALA A 37 -16.43 -2.78 15.52
C ALA A 37 -15.94 -1.34 15.35
N PHE A 38 -16.07 -0.50 16.39
CA PHE A 38 -15.58 0.87 16.37
C PHE A 38 -14.09 0.94 16.05
N LYS A 39 -13.28 0.10 16.70
CA LYS A 39 -11.83 0.04 16.46
C LYS A 39 -11.51 -0.31 15.00
N ARG A 40 -12.19 -1.31 14.42
CA ARG A 40 -12.01 -1.70 13.02
C ARG A 40 -12.38 -0.59 12.04
N ILE A 41 -13.51 0.08 12.27
CA ILE A 41 -13.98 1.20 11.44
C ILE A 41 -12.99 2.37 11.52
N SER A 42 -12.56 2.73 12.72
CA SER A 42 -11.63 3.84 12.95
C SER A 42 -10.27 3.59 12.30
N GLN A 43 -9.71 2.38 12.46
CA GLN A 43 -8.46 1.98 11.81
C GLN A 43 -8.57 2.04 10.28
N SER A 44 -9.69 1.60 9.72
CA SER A 44 -9.93 1.62 8.28
C SER A 44 -10.03 3.05 7.75
N TYR A 45 -10.77 3.92 8.43
CA TYR A 45 -10.88 5.33 8.09
C TYR A 45 -9.52 6.02 8.10
N GLU A 46 -8.71 5.81 9.12
CA GLU A 46 -7.38 6.42 9.21
C GLU A 46 -6.49 6.07 8.02
N LEU A 47 -6.62 4.89 7.42
CA LEU A 47 -5.84 4.50 6.25
C LEU A 47 -6.24 5.20 4.95
N VAL A 48 -7.46 5.71 4.83
CA VAL A 48 -8.01 6.23 3.55
C VAL A 48 -8.62 7.63 3.65
N LYS A 49 -8.50 8.31 4.82
CA LYS A 49 -9.14 9.59 5.12
C LYS A 49 -8.78 10.76 4.18
N SER A 50 -7.59 10.71 3.57
CA SER A 50 -7.11 11.73 2.65
C SER A 50 -6.51 11.10 1.41
N GLU A 51 -6.44 11.87 0.33
CA GLU A 51 -5.85 11.42 -0.94
C GLU A 51 -4.43 10.87 -0.76
N LYS A 52 -3.59 11.58 0.00
CA LYS A 52 -2.22 11.11 0.31
C LYS A 52 -2.23 9.70 0.92
N MET A 53 -3.11 9.46 1.89
CA MET A 53 -3.18 8.17 2.57
C MET A 53 -3.76 7.08 1.67
N ARG A 54 -4.73 7.42 0.81
CA ARG A 54 -5.21 6.50 -0.23
C ARG A 54 -4.13 6.12 -1.21
N LEU A 55 -3.31 7.07 -1.67
CA LEU A 55 -2.19 6.80 -2.56
C LEU A 55 -1.13 5.94 -1.87
N GLU A 56 -0.81 6.25 -0.61
CA GLU A 56 0.13 5.44 0.18
C GLU A 56 -0.39 4.01 0.37
N HIS A 57 -1.66 3.86 0.72
CA HIS A 57 -2.31 2.56 0.82
C HIS A 57 -2.33 1.82 -0.53
N TYR A 58 -2.68 2.49 -1.62
CA TYR A 58 -2.71 1.89 -2.96
C TYR A 58 -1.32 1.44 -3.44
N LEU A 59 -0.29 2.26 -3.17
CA LEU A 59 1.08 1.96 -3.59
C LEU A 59 1.73 0.91 -2.71
N PHE A 60 1.54 0.94 -1.40
CA PHE A 60 2.37 0.16 -0.47
C PHE A 60 1.62 -0.96 0.26
N ASN A 61 0.30 -1.06 0.15
CA ASN A 61 -0.42 -2.16 0.77
C ASN A 61 -0.05 -3.50 0.09
N ARG A 62 0.43 -4.44 0.91
CA ARG A 62 0.86 -5.78 0.48
C ARG A 62 -0.22 -6.84 0.68
N ASP A 63 -1.23 -6.51 1.47
CA ASP A 63 -2.32 -7.42 1.87
C ASP A 63 -3.58 -7.19 1.03
N ALA A 64 -3.57 -6.24 0.10
CA ALA A 64 -4.66 -6.02 -0.84
C ALA A 64 -4.73 -7.19 -1.84
N PRO A 65 -5.88 -7.87 -1.97
CA PRO A 65 -6.08 -8.88 -2.99
C PRO A 65 -6.22 -8.20 -4.37
N GLY A 66 -5.11 -7.98 -5.07
CA GLY A 66 -5.08 -7.38 -6.41
C GLY A 66 -3.67 -6.95 -6.87
N ASP A 67 -3.56 -6.58 -8.15
CA ASP A 67 -2.32 -6.10 -8.78
C ASP A 67 -2.01 -4.66 -8.35
N THR A 68 -1.52 -4.45 -7.12
CA THR A 68 -0.95 -3.14 -6.77
C THR A 68 0.30 -2.90 -7.60
N PRO A 69 0.64 -1.64 -7.96
CA PRO A 69 1.86 -1.35 -8.70
C PRO A 69 3.12 -1.89 -8.01
N PHE A 70 3.14 -1.87 -6.67
CA PHE A 70 4.25 -2.44 -5.91
C PHE A 70 4.23 -3.97 -5.88
N HIS A 71 3.06 -4.63 -5.87
CA HIS A 71 2.96 -6.07 -6.06
C HIS A 71 3.51 -6.48 -7.44
N ALA A 72 3.08 -5.80 -8.50
CA ALA A 72 3.58 -6.01 -9.86
C ALA A 72 5.09 -5.78 -9.95
N PHE A 73 5.61 -4.74 -9.29
CA PHE A 73 7.05 -4.50 -9.17
C PHE A 73 7.75 -5.65 -8.43
N LEU A 74 7.25 -6.09 -7.28
CA LEU A 74 7.84 -7.20 -6.52
C LEU A 74 7.82 -8.51 -7.32
N GLN A 75 6.74 -8.79 -8.04
CA GLN A 75 6.65 -9.91 -8.96
C GLN A 75 7.69 -9.78 -10.08
N HIS A 76 7.83 -8.61 -10.68
CA HIS A 76 8.86 -8.33 -11.67
C HIS A 76 10.28 -8.54 -11.12
N VAL A 77 10.57 -8.06 -9.91
CA VAL A 77 11.87 -8.25 -9.24
C VAL A 77 12.12 -9.72 -8.91
N ARG A 78 11.08 -10.49 -8.53
CA ARG A 78 11.19 -11.94 -8.30
C ARG A 78 11.50 -12.71 -9.57
N VAL A 79 10.93 -12.30 -10.72
CA VAL A 79 11.15 -12.92 -12.03
C VAL A 79 12.47 -12.48 -12.66
N CYS A 80 12.92 -11.25 -12.40
CA CYS A 80 14.28 -10.83 -12.74
C CYS A 80 15.27 -11.71 -12.00
N GLU A 81 16.03 -12.53 -12.73
CA GLU A 81 17.12 -13.30 -12.15
C GLU A 81 18.00 -12.39 -11.29
N LYS A 82 18.32 -12.83 -10.06
CA LYS A 82 19.21 -12.12 -9.14
C LYS A 82 20.40 -11.61 -9.95
N ARG A 83 20.56 -10.27 -10.04
CA ARG A 83 21.69 -9.68 -10.77
C ARG A 83 22.97 -10.27 -10.21
N LYS A 84 23.61 -11.17 -10.95
CA LYS A 84 24.93 -11.69 -10.58
C LYS A 84 25.91 -10.54 -10.79
N PRO A 85 26.71 -10.17 -9.78
CA PRO A 85 27.76 -9.19 -9.99
C PRO A 85 28.69 -9.69 -11.11
N MET A 86 29.33 -8.76 -11.83
CA MET A 86 30.33 -9.13 -12.83
C MET A 86 31.38 -10.05 -12.18
N ALA A 87 31.84 -11.06 -12.93
CA ALA A 87 32.93 -11.90 -12.48
C ALA A 87 34.14 -11.05 -12.10
N PHE A 88 34.93 -11.47 -11.11
CA PHE A 88 36.05 -10.69 -10.58
C PHE A 88 37.00 -10.16 -11.67
N GLU A 89 37.29 -10.97 -12.69
CA GLU A 89 38.10 -10.56 -13.83
C GLU A 89 37.44 -9.45 -14.67
N GLN A 90 36.15 -9.58 -14.94
CA GLN A 90 35.38 -8.56 -15.66
C GLN A 90 35.31 -7.26 -14.86
N MET A 91 35.15 -7.36 -13.54
CA MET A 91 35.16 -6.21 -12.63
C MET A 91 36.52 -5.50 -12.64
N LYS A 92 37.64 -6.23 -12.58
CA LYS A 92 38.99 -5.63 -12.67
C LYS A 92 39.19 -4.88 -13.99
N VAL A 93 38.78 -5.47 -15.11
CA VAL A 93 38.88 -4.83 -16.43
C VAL A 93 38.03 -3.56 -16.48
N PHE A 94 36.81 -3.61 -15.95
CA PHE A 94 35.92 -2.45 -15.88
C PHE A 94 36.53 -1.32 -15.05
N LEU A 95 37.01 -1.60 -13.84
CA LEU A 95 37.62 -0.59 -12.95
C LEU A 95 38.86 0.04 -13.58
N ARG A 96 39.70 -0.76 -14.25
CA ARG A 96 40.86 -0.25 -15.01
C ARG A 96 40.45 0.65 -16.16
N LYS A 97 39.32 0.38 -16.82
CA LYS A 97 38.77 1.24 -17.88
C LYS A 97 38.23 2.56 -17.31
N CYS A 98 37.56 2.53 -16.16
CA CYS A 98 37.07 3.74 -15.49
C CYS A 98 38.21 4.62 -14.96
N ALA A 99 39.32 4.03 -14.50
CA ALA A 99 40.49 4.74 -14.00
C ALA A 99 41.37 5.39 -15.10
N LYS A 100 41.14 5.04 -16.37
CA LYS A 100 41.84 5.61 -17.53
C LYS A 100 41.09 6.78 -18.18
N ARG A 101 40.03 7.27 -17.53
CA ARG A 101 39.33 8.52 -17.88
C ARG A 101 39.84 9.69 -17.07
#